data_AF-A0A371BIK0-F1
#
_entry.id   AF-A0A371BIK0-F1
#
_cell.length_a   1.000
_cell.length_b   1.000
_cell.length_c   1.000
_cell.angle_alpha   90.00
_cell.angle_beta   90.00
_cell.angle_gamma   90.00
#
_symmetry.space_group_name_H-M   'P 1'
#
loop_
_entity.id
_entity.type
_entity.pdbx_description
1 polymer ?
#
loop_
_entity_poly.entity_id
_entity_poly.type
_entity_poly.pdbx_seq_one_letter_code
_entity_poly.pdbx_strand_id
1 'polypeptide(L)'
;MSFKLTSMSLPVLLSYETAVASASPPAAIKYSRSYDACIAQAEGSDPAMSECLLDELDIQDAKLNQTYKLVMRRLTQPKKIELRNLQRAWIVKRDRQCERAAAPEQGGTLYLILYRSCLVDETLERTRFLENY
;
A
#
# COMPACT_ATOMS: atom_id res chain seq x y z
N MET A 1 31.04 20.75 -70.65
CA MET A 1 30.44 19.55 -70.02
C MET A 1 29.25 20.02 -69.19
N SER A 2 28.08 19.49 -69.51
CA SER A 2 26.80 19.70 -68.83
C SER A 2 26.81 19.19 -67.40
N PHE A 3 26.00 19.77 -66.49
CA PHE A 3 25.01 19.06 -65.66
C PHE A 3 24.00 20.07 -65.08
N LYS A 4 22.72 19.89 -65.42
CA LYS A 4 21.55 20.49 -64.75
C LYS A 4 21.29 19.76 -63.42
N LEU A 5 20.52 20.34 -62.50
CA LEU A 5 19.50 19.73 -61.61
C LEU A 5 19.08 20.77 -60.53
N THR A 6 17.97 21.51 -60.70
CA THR A 6 16.61 21.30 -60.14
C THR A 6 16.48 21.20 -58.62
N SER A 7 15.70 22.15 -58.10
CA SER A 7 15.08 22.26 -56.76
C SER A 7 14.43 20.96 -56.28
N MET A 8 14.65 20.59 -55.01
CA MET A 8 13.79 19.68 -54.25
C MET A 8 13.60 20.24 -52.84
N SER A 9 12.46 20.89 -52.63
CA SER A 9 11.93 21.23 -51.31
C SER A 9 11.48 19.95 -50.60
N LEU A 10 12.10 19.63 -49.47
CA LEU A 10 11.68 18.53 -48.59
C LEU A 10 10.42 18.92 -47.79
N PRO A 11 9.45 18.00 -47.63
CA PRO A 11 8.30 18.23 -46.78
C PRO A 11 8.71 18.14 -45.31
N VAL A 12 8.36 19.15 -44.53
CA VAL A 12 8.45 19.12 -43.06
C VAL A 12 7.43 18.08 -42.57
N LEU A 13 7.95 16.95 -42.05
CA LEU A 13 7.13 15.93 -41.43
C LEU A 13 6.57 16.47 -40.10
N LEU A 14 5.25 16.57 -39.99
CA LEU A 14 4.53 16.85 -38.76
C LEU A 14 4.77 15.71 -37.76
N SER A 15 5.61 15.95 -36.76
CA SER A 15 5.77 15.07 -35.60
C SER A 15 4.47 15.10 -34.79
N TYR A 16 3.72 14.00 -34.80
CA TYR A 16 2.59 13.83 -33.89
C TYR A 16 3.15 13.41 -32.52
N GLU A 17 3.28 14.37 -31.60
CA GLU A 17 3.63 14.07 -30.21
C GLU A 17 2.45 13.36 -29.56
N THR A 18 2.62 12.06 -29.30
CA THR A 18 1.69 11.31 -28.47
C THR A 18 1.87 11.74 -27.01
N ALA A 19 0.91 12.49 -26.50
CA ALA A 19 0.84 12.80 -25.08
C ALA A 19 0.63 11.51 -24.27
N VAL A 20 1.67 11.04 -23.59
CA VAL A 20 1.56 9.99 -22.57
C VAL A 20 0.88 10.59 -21.34
N ALA A 21 -0.34 10.13 -21.04
CA ALA A 21 -1.03 10.45 -19.81
C ALA A 21 -0.23 9.88 -18.62
N SER A 22 0.38 10.74 -17.83
CA SER A 22 1.03 10.38 -16.57
C SER A 22 -0.03 9.99 -15.54
N ALA A 23 -0.21 8.69 -15.31
CA ALA A 23 -0.96 8.22 -14.15
C ALA A 23 -0.26 8.73 -12.89
N SER A 24 -0.98 9.49 -12.05
CA SER A 24 -0.44 9.90 -10.75
C SER A 24 -0.14 8.66 -9.90
N PRO A 25 1.00 8.60 -9.20
CA PRO A 25 1.28 7.49 -8.30
C PRO A 25 0.17 7.39 -7.24
N PRO A 26 -0.19 6.18 -6.79
CA PRO A 26 -1.14 6.02 -5.69
C PRO A 26 -0.64 6.82 -4.48
N ALA A 27 -1.56 7.48 -3.77
CA ALA A 27 -1.23 8.25 -2.58
C ALA A 27 -0.47 7.35 -1.59
N ALA A 28 0.72 7.80 -1.15
CA ALA A 28 1.53 7.04 -0.20
C ALA A 28 0.72 6.75 1.07
N ILE A 29 0.82 5.51 1.57
CA ILE A 29 0.29 5.14 2.88
C ILE A 29 0.94 6.05 3.93
N LYS A 30 0.12 6.77 4.71
CA LYS A 30 0.61 7.59 5.84
C LYS A 30 0.16 6.93 7.13
N TYR A 31 1.13 6.64 8.00
CA TYR A 31 0.90 6.12 9.36
C TYR A 31 0.49 7.25 10.31
N SER A 32 0.27 6.93 11.58
CA SER A 32 -0.09 7.91 12.59
C SER A 32 1.05 8.90 12.92
N ARG A 33 0.70 10.07 13.46
CA ARG A 33 1.70 11.02 13.99
C ARG A 33 2.48 10.45 15.17
N SER A 34 1.87 9.55 15.95
CA SER A 34 2.55 8.84 17.05
C SER A 34 3.64 7.91 16.51
N TYR A 35 3.40 7.24 15.39
CA TYR A 35 4.42 6.47 14.70
C TYR A 35 5.59 7.35 14.26
N ASP A 36 5.32 8.49 13.60
CA ASP A 36 6.38 9.41 13.17
C ASP A 36 7.26 9.88 14.34
N ALA A 37 6.63 10.22 15.48
CA ALA A 37 7.33 10.65 16.69
C ALA A 37 8.12 9.50 17.34
N CYS A 38 7.62 8.26 17.28
CA CYS A 38 8.31 7.09 17.81
C CYS A 38 9.54 6.77 16.95
N ILE A 39 9.42 6.76 15.62
CA ILE A 39 10.54 6.50 14.71
C ILE A 39 11.64 7.54 14.88
N ALA A 40 11.29 8.82 15.09
CA ALA A 40 12.28 9.86 15.37
C ALA A 40 13.09 9.59 16.65
N GLN A 41 12.49 8.95 17.66
CA GLN A 41 13.14 8.58 18.92
C GLN A 41 13.86 7.23 18.86
N ALA A 42 13.59 6.40 17.84
CA ALA A 42 14.18 5.08 17.72
C ALA A 42 15.68 5.13 17.37
N GLU A 43 16.18 6.26 16.85
CA GLU A 43 17.60 6.51 16.55
C GLU A 43 18.27 5.39 15.71
N GLY A 44 17.50 4.75 14.82
CA GLY A 44 17.97 3.66 13.96
C GLY A 44 18.10 2.30 14.65
N SER A 45 17.64 2.15 15.89
CA SER A 45 17.60 0.87 16.60
C SER A 45 16.48 -0.01 16.06
N ASP A 46 16.83 -1.15 15.46
CA ASP A 46 15.85 -2.07 14.87
C ASP A 46 14.77 -2.54 15.87
N PRO A 47 15.12 -2.95 17.12
CA PRO A 47 14.10 -3.28 18.11
C PRO A 47 13.15 -2.12 18.41
N ALA A 48 13.67 -0.89 18.55
CA ALA A 48 12.84 0.27 18.83
C ALA A 48 11.91 0.61 17.65
N MET A 49 12.42 0.57 16.41
CA MET A 49 11.61 0.75 15.20
C MET A 49 10.52 -0.32 15.09
N SER A 50 10.85 -1.57 15.41
CA SER A 50 9.89 -2.67 15.44
C SER A 50 8.78 -2.43 16.47
N GLU A 51 9.10 -1.91 17.66
CA GLU A 51 8.08 -1.54 18.66
C GLU A 51 7.19 -0.39 18.17
N CYS A 52 7.73 0.63 17.52
CA CYS A 52 6.92 1.69 16.90
C CYS A 52 5.89 1.14 15.90
N LEU A 53 6.27 0.11 15.13
CA LEU A 53 5.36 -0.55 14.19
C LEU A 53 4.29 -1.41 14.88
N LEU A 54 4.59 -1.96 16.05
CA LEU A 54 3.61 -2.70 16.84
C LEU A 54 2.55 -1.76 17.41
N ASP A 55 2.98 -0.63 17.99
CA ASP A 55 2.05 0.40 18.47
C ASP A 55 1.19 0.95 17.33
N GLU A 56 1.78 1.17 16.14
CA GLU A 56 1.04 1.59 14.96
C GLU A 56 0.02 0.54 14.52
N LEU A 57 0.40 -0.75 14.55
CA LEU A 57 -0.52 -1.84 14.21
C LEU A 57 -1.73 -1.86 15.15
N ASP A 58 -1.54 -1.65 16.45
CA ASP A 58 -2.64 -1.59 17.42
C ASP A 58 -3.60 -0.43 17.12
N ILE A 59 -3.07 0.74 16.76
CA ILE A 59 -3.88 1.90 16.34
C ILE A 59 -4.71 1.56 15.09
N GLN A 60 -4.07 0.97 14.08
CA GLN A 60 -4.76 0.68 12.82
C GLN A 60 -5.76 -0.48 12.95
N ASP A 61 -5.47 -1.50 13.77
CA ASP A 61 -6.40 -2.60 14.04
C ASP A 61 -7.65 -2.10 14.80
N ALA A 62 -7.47 -1.20 15.76
CA ALA A 62 -8.59 -0.55 16.43
C ALA A 62 -9.50 0.19 15.44
N LYS A 63 -8.91 0.94 14.50
CA LYS A 63 -9.65 1.64 13.43
C LYS A 63 -10.37 0.65 12.52
N LEU A 64 -9.68 -0.41 12.05
CA LEU A 64 -10.27 -1.46 11.22
C LEU A 64 -11.49 -2.08 11.91
N ASN A 65 -11.36 -2.43 13.18
CA ASN A 65 -12.43 -3.07 13.95
C ASN A 65 -13.62 -2.14 14.18
N GLN A 66 -13.37 -0.85 14.38
CA GLN A 66 -14.44 0.16 14.45
C GLN A 66 -15.20 0.25 13.12
N THR A 67 -14.48 0.36 12.00
CA THR A 67 -15.09 0.41 10.66
C THR A 67 -15.85 -0.87 10.34
N TYR A 68 -15.29 -2.04 10.64
CA TYR A 68 -15.98 -3.32 10.47
C TYR A 68 -17.30 -3.36 11.25
N LYS A 69 -17.32 -2.93 12.52
CA LYS A 69 -18.56 -2.87 13.32
C LYS A 69 -19.58 -1.92 12.70
N LEU A 70 -19.15 -0.75 12.21
CA LEU A 70 -20.02 0.22 11.54
C LEU A 70 -20.68 -0.38 10.30
N VAL A 71 -19.88 -1.00 9.42
CA VAL A 71 -20.35 -1.66 8.20
C VAL A 71 -21.30 -2.81 8.57
N MET A 72 -20.93 -3.66 9.50
CA MET A 72 -21.78 -4.79 9.92
C MET A 72 -23.17 -4.34 10.38
N ARG A 73 -23.31 -3.18 11.03
CA ARG A 73 -24.63 -2.68 11.47
C ARG A 73 -25.58 -2.35 10.32
N ARG A 74 -25.07 -1.90 9.16
CA ARG A 74 -25.89 -1.51 7.99
C ARG A 74 -26.27 -2.68 7.07
N LEU A 75 -25.66 -3.85 7.25
CA LEU A 75 -25.84 -4.99 6.34
C LEU A 75 -27.03 -5.89 6.71
N THR A 76 -27.64 -6.49 5.69
CA THR A 76 -28.58 -7.61 5.84
C THR A 76 -27.87 -8.85 6.39
N GLN A 77 -28.61 -9.82 6.93
CA GLN A 77 -28.02 -11.03 7.51
C GLN A 77 -27.15 -11.84 6.53
N PRO A 78 -27.56 -12.07 5.27
CA PRO A 78 -26.70 -12.75 4.29
C PRO A 78 -25.38 -12.00 4.05
N LYS A 79 -25.44 -10.66 3.91
CA LYS A 79 -24.24 -9.83 3.72
C LYS A 79 -23.32 -9.76 4.94
N LYS A 80 -23.87 -9.83 6.15
CA LYS A 80 -23.07 -9.99 7.39
C LYS A 80 -22.27 -11.29 7.38
N ILE A 81 -22.86 -12.39 6.92
CA ILE A 81 -22.18 -13.69 6.82
C ILE A 81 -21.07 -13.62 5.77
N GLU A 82 -21.38 -13.05 4.59
CA GLU A 82 -20.41 -12.84 3.51
C GLU A 82 -19.21 -12.00 3.99
N LEU A 83 -19.45 -10.82 4.57
CA LEU A 83 -18.37 -9.95 5.03
C LEU A 83 -17.52 -10.61 6.12
N ARG A 84 -18.14 -11.32 7.07
CA ARG A 84 -17.40 -12.05 8.12
C ARG A 84 -16.45 -13.10 7.52
N ASN A 85 -16.92 -13.82 6.51
CA ASN A 85 -16.09 -14.82 5.82
C ASN A 85 -14.95 -14.15 5.05
N LEU A 86 -15.20 -13.02 4.39
CA LEU A 86 -14.17 -12.22 3.71
C LEU A 86 -13.10 -11.72 4.68
N GLN A 87 -13.49 -11.21 5.86
CA GLN A 87 -12.52 -10.75 6.87
C GLN A 87 -11.66 -11.90 7.41
N ARG A 88 -12.26 -13.05 7.72
CA ARG A 88 -11.51 -14.24 8.18
C ARG A 88 -10.52 -14.75 7.13
N ALA A 89 -10.96 -14.82 5.87
CA ALA A 89 -10.09 -15.22 4.76
C ALA A 89 -8.94 -14.21 4.55
N TRP A 90 -9.22 -12.92 4.73
CA TRP A 90 -8.20 -11.89 4.66
C TRP A 90 -7.13 -12.04 5.74
N ILE A 91 -7.48 -12.27 7.00
CA ILE A 91 -6.50 -12.44 8.09
C ILE A 91 -5.49 -13.54 7.73
N VAL A 92 -5.98 -14.70 7.31
CA VAL A 92 -5.11 -15.82 6.88
C VAL A 92 -4.23 -15.44 5.69
N LYS A 93 -4.75 -14.69 4.73
CA LYS A 93 -3.96 -14.22 3.58
C LYS A 93 -2.89 -13.22 4.01
N ARG A 94 -3.26 -12.22 4.82
CA ARG A 94 -2.41 -11.15 5.34
C ARG A 94 -1.22 -11.77 6.07
N ASP A 95 -1.47 -12.63 7.05
CA ASP A 95 -0.41 -13.16 7.90
C ASP A 95 0.61 -13.94 7.06
N ARG A 96 0.13 -14.80 6.16
CA ARG A 96 1.01 -15.55 5.22
C ARG A 96 1.74 -14.65 4.24
N GLN A 97 1.13 -13.54 3.81
CA GLN A 97 1.76 -12.58 2.91
C GLN A 97 2.88 -11.84 3.62
N CYS A 98 2.65 -11.39 4.86
CA CYS A 98 3.65 -10.69 5.64
C CYS A 98 4.79 -11.60 6.10
N GLU A 99 4.50 -12.86 6.45
CA GLU A 99 5.53 -13.87 6.68
C GLU A 99 6.44 -14.04 5.46
N ARG A 100 5.86 -14.18 4.25
CA ARG A 100 6.64 -14.31 3.01
C ARG A 100 7.45 -13.05 2.69
N ALA A 101 6.88 -11.87 2.93
CA ALA A 101 7.57 -10.60 2.69
C ALA A 101 8.80 -10.43 3.60
N ALA A 102 8.72 -10.90 4.85
CA ALA A 102 9.81 -10.83 5.82
C ALA A 102 10.79 -12.01 5.76
N ALA A 103 10.41 -13.12 5.12
CA ALA A 103 11.20 -14.36 5.08
C ALA A 103 12.68 -14.21 4.67
N PRO A 104 13.08 -13.31 3.74
CA PRO A 104 14.50 -13.11 3.40
C PRO A 104 15.37 -12.72 4.60
N GLU A 105 14.79 -12.09 5.62
CA GLU A 105 15.49 -11.58 6.81
C GLU A 105 15.35 -12.52 8.03
N GLN A 106 14.85 -13.74 7.82
CA GLN A 106 14.54 -14.66 8.90
C GLN A 106 15.76 -14.93 9.80
N GLY A 107 15.57 -14.74 11.11
CA GLY A 107 16.62 -14.86 12.13
C GLY A 107 17.32 -13.54 12.48
N GLY A 108 17.11 -12.48 11.71
CA GLY A 108 17.57 -11.12 12.01
C GLY A 108 16.50 -10.23 12.66
N THR A 109 16.91 -9.07 13.17
CA THR A 109 16.00 -8.05 13.73
C THR A 109 15.14 -7.38 12.65
N LEU A 110 15.67 -7.25 11.43
CA LEU A 110 14.97 -6.67 10.29
C LEU A 110 13.70 -7.47 9.91
N TYR A 111 13.66 -8.77 10.19
CA TYR A 111 12.46 -9.60 10.01
C TYR A 111 11.24 -8.97 10.70
N LEU A 112 11.39 -8.53 11.96
CA LEU A 112 10.27 -8.00 12.73
C LEU A 112 9.77 -6.67 12.17
N ILE A 113 10.67 -5.82 11.68
CA ILE A 113 10.32 -4.56 11.02
C ILE A 113 9.51 -4.85 9.76
N LEU A 114 10.02 -5.70 8.85
CA LEU A 114 9.33 -6.01 7.59
C LEU A 114 7.99 -6.71 7.82
N TYR A 115 7.92 -7.62 8.79
CA TYR A 115 6.69 -8.31 9.13
C TYR A 115 5.64 -7.34 9.68
N ARG A 116 6.00 -6.52 10.68
CA ARG A 116 5.08 -5.58 11.33
C ARG A 116 4.64 -4.46 10.38
N SER A 117 5.55 -3.91 9.55
CA SER A 117 5.18 -2.89 8.55
C SER A 117 4.18 -3.43 7.53
N CYS A 118 4.38 -4.67 7.05
CA CYS A 118 3.41 -5.32 6.18
C CYS A 118 2.04 -5.47 6.85
N LEU A 119 1.99 -5.84 8.14
CA LEU A 119 0.72 -5.95 8.86
C LEU A 119 0.00 -4.59 8.95
N VAL A 120 0.74 -3.51 9.20
CA VAL A 120 0.19 -2.15 9.23
C VAL A 120 -0.39 -1.77 7.86
N ASP A 121 0.37 -1.94 6.79
CA ASP A 121 -0.05 -1.59 5.42
C ASP A 121 -1.32 -2.35 5.00
N GLU A 122 -1.34 -3.67 5.20
CA GLU A 122 -2.50 -4.50 4.88
C GLU A 122 -3.72 -4.13 5.72
N THR A 123 -3.53 -3.73 6.97
CA THR A 123 -4.61 -3.29 7.88
C THR A 123 -5.19 -1.95 7.45
N LEU A 124 -4.35 -1.02 6.99
CA LEU A 124 -4.78 0.25 6.40
C LEU A 124 -5.59 0.02 5.12
N GLU A 125 -5.10 -0.83 4.21
CA GLU A 125 -5.83 -1.15 2.98
C GLU A 125 -7.15 -1.87 3.26
N ARG A 126 -7.16 -2.79 4.23
CA ARG A 126 -8.40 -3.46 4.63
C ARG A 126 -9.41 -2.49 5.24
N THR A 127 -8.95 -1.48 5.97
CA THR A 127 -9.81 -0.41 6.48
C THR A 127 -10.45 0.36 5.33
N ARG A 128 -9.68 0.74 4.29
CA ARG A 128 -10.24 1.41 3.09
C ARG A 128 -11.22 0.53 2.33
N PHE A 129 -10.94 -0.77 2.23
CA PHE A 129 -11.89 -1.74 1.67
C PHE A 129 -13.21 -1.71 2.43
N LEU A 130 -13.18 -1.71 3.77
CA LEU A 130 -14.37 -1.68 4.60
C LEU A 130 -15.14 -0.36 4.49
N GLU A 131 -14.45 0.78 4.41
CA GLU A 131 -15.07 2.10 4.21
C GLU A 131 -15.91 2.13 2.92
N ASN A 132 -15.50 1.37 1.90
CA ASN A 132 -16.17 1.27 0.60
C ASN A 132 -17.06 0.00 0.42
N TYR A 133 -17.28 -0.80 1.47
CA TYR A 133 -18.06 -2.05 1.41
C TYR A 133 -19.57 -1.85 1.64
#